data_AF-A0A6L3F4M3-F1
#
_entry.id   AF-A0A6L3F4M3-F1
#
_cell.length_a   1.000
_cell.length_b   1.000
_cell.length_c   1.000
_cell.angle_alpha   90.00
_cell.angle_beta   90.00
_cell.angle_gamma   90.00
#
_symmetry.space_group_name_H-M   'P 1'
#
loop_
_entity.id
_entity.type
_entity.pdbx_description
1 polymer ?
#
loop_
_entity_poly.entity_id
_entity_poly.type
_entity_poly.pdbx_seq_one_letter_code
_entity_poly.pdbx_strand_id
1 'polypeptide(L)'
;MSDESVEMEGAAPEVEIEVATPMILDMGKTKAKQIKRLKKGKGPLMDEVVGILDEVADALGDELDGKMMVPIVILYKEKKKKKRTRIRFPF
;
A
#
# COMPACT_ATOMS: atom_id res chain seq x y z
N MET A 1 21.64 0.16 -54.92
CA MET A 1 21.78 0.76 -53.58
C MET A 1 20.54 0.33 -52.84
N SER A 2 20.69 -0.68 -51.99
CA SER A 2 19.58 -1.30 -51.28
C SER A 2 19.37 -0.53 -49.98
N ASP A 3 18.18 0.06 -49.85
CA ASP A 3 17.62 0.45 -48.57
C ASP A 3 17.39 -0.82 -47.74
N GLU A 4 18.13 -0.97 -46.64
CA GLU A 4 17.84 -1.97 -45.63
C GLU A 4 17.51 -1.21 -44.33
N SER A 5 16.21 -0.95 -44.17
CA SER A 5 15.63 -0.43 -42.94
C SER A 5 15.46 -1.61 -41.98
N VAL A 6 16.30 -1.68 -40.94
CA VAL A 6 16.16 -2.67 -39.87
C VAL A 6 15.12 -2.15 -38.89
N GLU A 7 13.95 -2.80 -38.89
CA GLU A 7 12.86 -2.52 -37.97
C GLU A 7 13.27 -2.96 -36.54
N MET A 8 13.15 -2.03 -35.59
CA MET A 8 13.31 -2.28 -34.17
C MET A 8 12.02 -2.92 -33.64
N GLU A 9 12.05 -4.22 -33.31
CA GLU A 9 11.06 -4.82 -32.43
C GLU A 9 11.60 -4.91 -31.00
N GLY A 10 11.28 -3.90 -30.19
CA GLY A 10 11.39 -3.97 -28.74
C GLY A 10 10.15 -4.65 -28.16
N ALA A 11 10.15 -5.98 -28.09
CA ALA A 11 9.13 -6.73 -27.36
C ALA A 11 9.30 -6.47 -25.85
N ALA A 12 8.44 -5.63 -25.28
CA ALA A 12 8.29 -5.53 -23.83
C ALA A 12 7.69 -6.85 -23.32
N PRO A 13 8.24 -7.48 -22.26
CA PRO A 13 7.71 -8.74 -21.76
C PRO A 13 6.28 -8.53 -21.25
N GLU A 14 5.34 -9.30 -21.79
CA GLU A 14 3.99 -9.42 -21.26
C GLU A 14 4.07 -10.10 -19.89
N VAL A 15 4.01 -9.31 -18.82
CA VAL A 15 3.96 -9.84 -17.45
C VAL A 15 2.52 -10.23 -17.17
N GLU A 16 2.22 -11.53 -17.25
CA GLU A 16 0.95 -12.08 -16.76
C GLU A 16 0.90 -11.91 -15.23
N ILE A 17 0.05 -11.00 -14.76
CA ILE A 17 -0.13 -10.73 -13.33
C ILE A 17 -1.34 -11.52 -12.85
N GLU A 18 -1.11 -12.61 -12.11
CA GLU A 18 -2.17 -13.28 -11.38
C GLU A 18 -2.60 -12.38 -10.20
N VAL A 19 -3.83 -11.84 -10.27
CA VAL A 19 -4.36 -10.93 -9.25
C VAL A 19 -5.04 -11.75 -8.16
N ALA A 20 -4.43 -11.80 -6.98
CA ALA A 20 -4.98 -12.49 -5.82
C ALA A 20 -6.18 -11.74 -5.20
N THR A 21 -6.95 -12.45 -4.37
CA THR A 21 -8.03 -11.82 -3.58
C THR A 21 -7.45 -10.70 -2.71
N PRO A 22 -8.05 -9.48 -2.71
CA PRO A 22 -7.51 -8.37 -1.94
C PRO A 22 -7.53 -8.62 -0.43
N MET A 23 -6.45 -8.26 0.25
CA MET A 23 -6.42 -8.19 1.71
C MET A 23 -7.07 -6.89 2.17
N ILE A 24 -8.22 -6.97 2.85
CA ILE A 24 -8.93 -5.81 3.39
C ILE A 24 -8.55 -5.63 4.86
N LEU A 25 -8.01 -4.47 5.20
CA LEU A 25 -7.67 -4.07 6.57
C LEU A 25 -8.58 -2.93 7.04
N ASP A 26 -9.50 -3.22 7.96
CA ASP A 26 -10.33 -2.19 8.62
C ASP A 26 -9.66 -1.65 9.89
N MET A 27 -9.23 -0.39 9.85
CA MET A 27 -8.60 0.32 10.98
C MET A 27 -9.61 0.98 11.93
N GLY A 28 -10.90 0.97 11.59
CA GLY A 28 -11.97 1.61 12.35
C GLY A 28 -11.76 3.12 12.52
N LYS A 29 -11.98 3.63 13.75
CA LYS A 29 -11.92 5.07 14.06
C LYS A 29 -10.51 5.52 14.42
N THR A 30 -9.82 6.16 13.48
CA THR A 30 -8.42 6.58 13.61
C THR A 30 -8.29 8.10 13.81
N LYS A 31 -7.26 8.56 14.53
CA LYS A 31 -7.02 10.01 14.71
C LYS A 31 -6.54 10.63 13.39
N ALA A 32 -6.93 11.88 13.12
CA ALA A 32 -6.52 12.63 11.92
C ALA A 32 -5.00 12.64 11.67
N LYS A 33 -4.18 12.76 12.73
CA LYS A 33 -2.72 12.74 12.61
C LYS A 33 -2.19 11.38 12.13
N GLN A 34 -2.79 10.28 12.57
CA GLN A 34 -2.41 8.93 12.14
C GLN A 34 -2.81 8.70 10.67
N ILE A 35 -4.01 9.11 10.27
CA ILE A 35 -4.45 9.04 8.85
C ILE A 35 -3.49 9.83 7.95
N LYS A 36 -3.07 11.04 8.37
CA LYS A 36 -2.10 11.84 7.61
C LYS A 36 -0.72 11.19 7.49
N ARG A 37 -0.29 10.41 8.50
CA ARG A 37 0.97 9.65 8.44
C ARG A 37 0.84 8.47 7.49
N LEU A 38 -0.26 7.72 7.60
CA LEU A 38 -0.58 6.59 6.73
C LEU A 38 -0.59 7.01 5.25
N LYS A 39 -1.28 8.10 4.89
CA LYS A 39 -1.29 8.65 3.51
C LYS A 39 0.09 9.06 2.98
N LYS A 40 1.07 9.24 3.85
CA LYS A 40 2.46 9.58 3.48
C LYS A 40 3.37 8.33 3.47
N GLY A 41 2.81 7.13 3.63
CA GLY A 41 3.58 5.90 3.77
C GLY A 41 4.39 5.85 5.07
N LYS A 42 3.91 6.47 6.15
CA LYS A 42 4.66 6.55 7.44
C LYS A 42 3.84 6.03 8.61
N GLY A 43 4.56 5.49 9.60
CA GLY A 43 4.06 5.19 10.92
C GLY A 43 3.84 3.70 11.17
N PRO A 44 3.43 3.34 12.39
CA PRO A 44 3.60 1.98 12.92
C PRO A 44 3.01 0.91 12.00
N LEU A 45 1.83 1.16 11.44
CA LEU A 45 1.20 0.24 10.50
C LEU A 45 2.03 0.01 9.23
N MET A 46 2.63 1.07 8.67
CA MET A 46 3.50 0.93 7.50
C MET A 46 4.80 0.21 7.85
N ASP A 47 5.33 0.46 9.05
CA ASP A 47 6.53 -0.22 9.55
C ASP A 47 6.26 -1.73 9.70
N GLU A 48 5.08 -2.10 10.22
CA GLU A 48 4.60 -3.49 10.29
C GLU A 48 4.39 -4.11 8.90
N VAL A 49 3.76 -3.40 7.97
CA VAL A 49 3.53 -3.89 6.60
C VAL A 49 4.84 -4.17 5.88
N VAL A 50 5.84 -3.27 6.00
CA VAL A 50 7.16 -3.49 5.40
C VAL A 50 7.84 -4.72 5.99
N GLY A 51 7.80 -4.89 7.33
CA GLY A 51 8.36 -6.07 7.97
C GLY A 51 7.74 -7.38 7.48
N ILE A 52 6.41 -7.41 7.33
CA ILE A 52 5.71 -8.60 6.78
C ILE A 52 6.12 -8.83 5.32
N LEU A 53 6.25 -7.78 4.51
CA LEU A 53 6.68 -7.93 3.11
C LEU A 53 8.11 -8.49 3.01
N ASP A 54 9.01 -8.04 3.88
CA ASP A 54 10.38 -8.55 3.93
C ASP A 54 10.39 -10.03 4.37
N GLU A 55 9.64 -10.39 5.42
CA GLU A 55 9.50 -11.79 5.88
C GLU A 55 8.91 -12.70 4.79
N VAL A 56 7.91 -12.21 4.06
CA VAL A 56 7.28 -12.94 2.94
C VAL A 56 8.26 -13.06 1.77
N ALA A 57 9.00 -12.02 1.44
CA ALA A 57 10.02 -12.06 0.38
C ALA A 57 11.14 -13.06 0.72
N ASP A 58 11.62 -13.04 1.96
CA ASP A 58 12.65 -13.96 2.45
C ASP A 58 12.15 -15.42 2.47
N ALA A 59 10.88 -15.63 2.82
CA ALA A 59 10.29 -16.96 2.91
C ALA A 59 9.98 -17.60 1.54
N LEU A 60 9.64 -16.79 0.53
CA LEU A 60 9.28 -17.32 -0.80
C LEU A 60 10.46 -17.47 -1.77
N GLY A 61 11.58 -16.78 -1.59
CA GLY A 61 12.78 -16.97 -2.42
C GLY A 61 12.53 -16.96 -3.94
N ASP A 62 13.38 -17.67 -4.70
CA ASP A 62 13.32 -17.75 -6.18
C ASP A 62 12.06 -18.47 -6.74
N GLU A 63 11.13 -18.94 -5.89
CA GLU A 63 9.91 -19.64 -6.33
C GLU A 63 8.85 -18.71 -6.96
N LEU A 64 9.07 -17.38 -6.93
CA LEU A 64 8.15 -16.37 -7.45
C LEU A 64 8.53 -15.84 -8.84
N ASP A 65 9.04 -16.71 -9.71
CA ASP A 65 9.19 -16.44 -11.14
C ASP A 65 7.77 -16.42 -11.79
N GLY A 66 6.95 -15.43 -11.40
CA GLY A 66 5.50 -15.43 -11.63
C GLY A 66 4.72 -14.56 -10.63
N LYS A 67 5.17 -13.31 -10.46
CA LYS A 67 4.62 -12.19 -9.65
C LYS A 67 3.11 -12.23 -9.39
N MET A 68 2.70 -12.90 -8.29
CA MET A 68 1.34 -12.77 -7.75
C MET A 68 1.19 -11.41 -7.06
N MET A 69 0.32 -10.54 -7.59
CA MET A 69 0.06 -9.23 -7.00
C MET A 69 -1.07 -9.34 -5.98
N VAL A 70 -0.78 -9.08 -4.70
CA VAL A 70 -1.78 -9.05 -3.63
C VAL A 70 -2.19 -7.60 -3.34
N PRO A 71 -3.38 -7.14 -3.80
CA PRO A 71 -3.86 -5.80 -3.50
C PRO A 71 -4.25 -5.65 -2.02
N ILE A 72 -3.68 -4.65 -1.33
CA ILE A 72 -4.03 -4.33 0.07
C ILE A 72 -4.97 -3.12 0.11
N VAL A 73 -6.18 -3.31 0.65
CA VAL A 73 -7.21 -2.28 0.78
C VAL A 73 -7.34 -1.86 2.24
N ILE A 74 -7.02 -0.61 2.56
CA ILE A 74 -7.09 -0.09 3.94
C ILE A 74 -8.32 0.81 4.10
N LEU A 75 -9.23 0.43 5.00
CA LEU A 75 -10.41 1.20 5.37
C LEU A 75 -10.16 1.95 6.68
N TYR A 76 -10.48 3.25 6.71
CA TYR A 76 -10.35 4.07 7.92
C TYR A 76 -11.48 5.08 8.04
N LYS A 77 -11.81 5.45 9.29
CA LYS A 77 -12.78 6.50 9.62
C LYS A 77 -12.14 7.53 10.54
N GLU A 78 -12.21 8.82 10.19
CA GLU A 78 -11.71 9.85 11.09
C GLU A 78 -12.53 9.90 12.39
N LYS A 79 -11.84 9.83 13.53
CA LYS A 79 -12.46 10.00 14.85
C LYS A 79 -12.86 11.47 15.05
N LYS A 80 -14.14 11.71 15.33
CA LYS A 80 -14.67 13.06 15.67
C LYS A 80 -13.89 13.66 16.84
N LYS A 81 -13.40 14.89 16.68
CA LYS A 81 -12.76 15.65 17.75
C LYS A 81 -13.82 16.04 18.79
N LYS A 82 -13.56 15.78 20.08
CA LYS A 82 -14.39 16.34 21.16
C LYS A 82 -14.19 17.86 21.14
N LYS A 83 -15.27 18.62 20.92
CA LYS A 83 -15.24 20.08 21.11
C LYS A 83 -14.94 20.31 22.59
N ARG A 84 -13.79 20.91 22.89
CA ARG A 84 -13.45 21.33 24.26
C ARG A 84 -14.37 22.51 24.55
N THR A 85 -15.51 22.24 25.18
CA THR A 85 -16.37 23.29 25.71
C THR A 85 -15.54 24.05 26.73
N ARG A 86 -15.15 25.29 26.39
CA ARG A 86 -14.62 26.26 27.37
C ARG A 86 -15.80 26.69 28.23
N ILE A 87 -16.30 25.80 29.08
CA ILE A 87 -17.09 26.24 30.22
C ILE A 87 -16.04 26.72 31.21
N ARG A 88 -15.82 28.04 31.21
CA ARG A 88 -15.10 28.72 32.28
C ARG A 88 -16.04 28.65 33.49
N PHE A 89 -15.87 27.64 34.34
CA PHE A 89 -16.55 27.62 35.63
C PHE A 89 -15.97 28.77 36.47
N PRO A 90 -16.80 29.77 36.86
CA PRO A 90 -16.38 30.76 37.83
C PRO A 90 -16.55 30.13 39.21
N PHE A 91 -15.44 29.70 39.80
CA PHE A 91 -15.27 29.60 41.23
C PHE A 91 -13.99 30.33 41.57
#